data_AF-A0A1J3JKF6-F1
#
_entry.id   AF-A0A1J3JKF6-F1
#
_cell.length_a   1.000
_cell.length_b   1.000
_cell.length_c   1.000
_cell.angle_alpha   90.00
_cell.angle_beta   90.00
_cell.angle_gamma   90.00
#
_symmetry.space_group_name_H-M   'P 1'
#
loop_
_entity.id
_entity.type
_entity.pdbx_description
1 polymer ?
#
loop_
_entity_poly.entity_id
_entity_poly.type
_entity_poly.pdbx_seq_one_letter_code
_entity_poly.pdbx_strand_id
1 'polypeptide(L)'
;MTYLDWLLLLLIITITVLISVEAQNQAGFISLDCGLVPKETTYVEETTNLTYKSDADYIDSGLVGKVNDAYKTLFQKHTLTLRSFPEGQRNC
;
A
#
# COMPACT_ATOMS: atom_id res chain seq x y z
N MET A 1 36.51 -25.99 -15.20
CA MET A 1 35.13 -26.23 -14.72
C MET A 1 34.70 -25.18 -13.71
N THR A 2 35.54 -24.80 -12.74
CA THR A 2 35.23 -23.79 -11.69
C THR A 2 34.90 -22.36 -12.17
N TYR A 3 35.47 -21.88 -13.28
CA TYR A 3 35.24 -20.51 -13.77
C TYR A 3 33.85 -20.31 -14.41
N LEU A 4 33.36 -21.32 -15.15
CA LEU A 4 32.05 -21.28 -15.79
C LEU A 4 30.93 -21.33 -14.75
N ASP A 5 31.10 -22.14 -13.70
CA ASP A 5 30.16 -22.24 -12.59
C ASP A 5 30.07 -20.92 -11.80
N TRP A 6 31.20 -20.27 -11.54
CA TRP A 6 31.23 -18.96 -10.89
C TRP A 6 30.55 -17.87 -11.73
N LEU A 7 30.82 -17.85 -13.04
CA LEU A 7 30.17 -16.92 -13.96
C LEU A 7 28.66 -17.13 -14.00
N LEU A 8 28.20 -18.39 -14.02
CA LEU A 8 26.80 -18.75 -14.01
C LEU A 8 26.11 -18.32 -12.69
N LEU A 9 26.76 -18.54 -11.54
CA LEU A 9 26.25 -18.09 -10.25
C LEU A 9 26.11 -16.56 -10.19
N LEU A 10 27.10 -15.83 -10.70
CA LEU A 10 27.06 -14.37 -10.76
C LEU A 10 25.91 -13.87 -11.65
N LEU A 11 25.69 -14.51 -12.79
CA LEU A 11 24.58 -14.20 -13.69
C LEU A 11 23.22 -14.49 -13.04
N ILE A 12 23.08 -15.59 -12.31
CA ILE A 12 21.85 -15.92 -11.60
C ILE A 12 21.57 -14.87 -10.52
N ILE A 13 22.58 -14.49 -9.73
CA ILE A 13 22.45 -13.47 -8.68
C ILE A 13 22.03 -12.11 -9.26
N THR A 14 22.64 -11.68 -10.38
CA THR A 14 22.26 -10.40 -10.98
C THR A 14 20.83 -10.42 -11.52
N ILE A 15 20.41 -11.51 -12.17
CA ILE A 15 19.04 -11.68 -12.67
C ILE A 15 18.03 -11.70 -11.53
N THR A 16 18.29 -12.43 -10.43
CA THR A 16 17.36 -12.49 -9.29
C THR A 16 17.22 -11.14 -8.61
N VAL A 17 18.30 -10.37 -8.47
CA VAL A 17 18.25 -9.00 -7.93
C VAL A 17 17.41 -8.09 -8.83
N LEU A 18 17.59 -8.15 -10.16
CA LEU A 18 16.81 -7.32 -11.10
C LEU A 18 15.31 -7.64 -11.06
N ILE A 19 14.94 -8.92 -11.05
CA ILE A 19 13.52 -9.34 -10.96
C ILE A 19 12.90 -8.89 -9.63
N SER A 20 13.67 -8.91 -8.54
CA SER A 20 13.19 -8.49 -7.22
C SER A 20 12.91 -6.98 -7.16
N VAL A 21 13.69 -6.16 -7.86
CA VAL A 21 13.47 -4.70 -7.93
C VAL A 21 12.20 -4.35 -8.70
N GLU A 22 11.92 -5.05 -9.81
CA GLU A 22 10.67 -4.85 -10.56
C GLU A 22 9.45 -5.24 -9.72
N ALA A 23 9.52 -6.32 -8.95
CA ALA A 23 8.44 -6.76 -8.06
C ALA A 23 8.16 -5.79 -6.89
N GLN A 24 9.05 -4.83 -6.62
CA GLN A 24 8.85 -3.80 -5.59
C GLN A 24 8.09 -2.58 -6.10
N ASN A 25 7.86 -2.46 -7.41
CA ASN A 25 7.00 -1.41 -7.93
C ASN A 25 5.52 -1.73 -7.65
N GLN A 26 4.71 -0.70 -7.43
CA GLN A 26 3.28 -0.87 -7.16
C GLN A 26 2.46 -0.92 -8.47
N ALA A 27 3.08 -1.21 -9.61
CA ALA A 27 2.43 -1.14 -10.90
C ALA A 27 1.27 -2.16 -10.98
N GLY A 28 0.09 -1.69 -11.39
CA GLY A 28 -1.12 -2.51 -11.44
C GLY A 28 -1.83 -2.70 -10.10
N PHE A 29 -1.30 -2.18 -8.99
CA PHE A 29 -1.93 -2.21 -7.68
C PHE A 29 -2.31 -0.80 -7.21
N ILE A 30 -3.41 -0.70 -6.47
CA ILE A 30 -3.81 0.52 -5.77
C ILE A 30 -3.95 0.24 -4.27
N SER A 31 -3.44 1.15 -3.45
CA SER A 31 -3.64 1.11 -1.99
C SER A 31 -4.50 2.31 -1.60
N LEU A 32 -5.66 2.03 -1.01
CA LEU A 32 -6.64 3.04 -0.63
C LEU A 32 -6.65 3.15 0.90
N ASP A 33 -6.53 4.38 1.40
CA ASP A 33 -6.78 4.73 2.80
C ASP A 33 -8.24 5.14 2.93
N CYS A 34 -9.02 4.27 3.57
CA CYS A 34 -10.48 4.40 3.66
C CYS A 34 -10.86 5.52 4.62
N GLY A 35 -11.53 6.55 4.11
CA GLY A 35 -11.91 7.72 4.91
C GLY A 35 -10.79 8.75 5.09
N LEU A 36 -9.73 8.67 4.30
CA LEU A 36 -8.70 9.71 4.26
C LEU A 36 -9.26 11.02 3.71
N VAL A 37 -9.06 12.10 4.47
CA VAL A 37 -9.47 13.47 4.12
C VAL A 37 -8.25 14.39 4.24
N PRO A 38 -8.00 15.30 3.26
CA PRO A 38 -8.79 15.57 2.05
C PRO A 38 -8.61 14.51 0.95
N LYS A 39 -9.58 14.43 0.03
CA LYS A 39 -9.64 13.47 -1.09
C LYS A 39 -8.35 13.40 -1.92
N GLU A 40 -7.74 14.54 -2.22
CA GLU A 40 -6.55 14.60 -3.07
C GLU A 40 -5.25 14.16 -2.36
N THR A 41 -5.36 13.72 -1.10
CA THR A 41 -4.19 13.31 -0.33
C THR A 41 -3.63 12.00 -0.85
N THR A 42 -2.32 12.01 -1.11
CA THR A 42 -1.51 10.84 -1.40
C THR A 42 -0.27 10.88 -0.52
N TYR A 43 0.16 9.73 0.01
CA TYR A 43 1.37 9.62 0.83
C TYR A 43 2.00 8.23 0.74
N VAL A 44 3.28 8.14 1.10
CA VAL A 44 3.98 6.88 1.27
C VAL A 44 3.94 6.47 2.75
N GLU A 45 3.46 5.28 3.05
CA GLU A 45 3.51 4.70 4.39
C GLU A 45 4.94 4.24 4.68
N GLU A 46 5.58 4.84 5.68
CA GLU A 46 7.02 4.68 5.92
C GLU A 46 7.43 3.23 6.25
N THR A 47 6.55 2.49 6.93
CA THR A 47 6.84 1.13 7.38
C THR A 47 6.79 0.08 6.27
N THR A 48 5.92 0.28 5.27
CA THR A 48 5.72 -0.67 4.16
C THR A 48 6.25 -0.14 2.83
N ASN A 49 6.59 1.14 2.76
CA ASN A 49 6.95 1.87 1.55
C ASN A 49 5.87 1.82 0.45
N LEU A 50 4.60 1.60 0.85
CA LEU A 50 3.46 1.58 -0.07
C LEU A 50 2.88 2.98 -0.23
N THR A 51 2.48 3.31 -1.45
CA THR A 51 1.81 4.59 -1.74
C THR A 51 0.31 4.43 -1.57
N TYR A 52 -0.25 5.15 -0.60
CA TYR A 52 -1.68 5.23 -0.31
C TYR A 52 -2.28 6.53 -0.86
N LYS A 53 -3.52 6.45 -1.32
CA LYS A 53 -4.36 7.60 -1.66
C LYS A 53 -5.76 7.45 -1.05
N SER A 54 -6.54 8.53 -1.04
CA SER A 54 -7.91 8.48 -0.54
C SER A 54 -8.80 7.49 -1.31
N ASP A 55 -9.71 6.84 -0.60
CA ASP A 55 -10.77 6.02 -1.17
C ASP A 55 -11.85 6.81 -1.92
N ALA A 56 -11.90 8.14 -1.77
CA ALA A 56 -13.03 8.98 -2.17
C ALA A 56 -13.35 9.02 -3.69
N ASP A 57 -12.47 8.51 -4.57
CA ASP A 57 -12.76 8.30 -6.00
C ASP A 57 -13.36 6.94 -6.33
N TYR A 58 -13.42 6.03 -5.36
CA TYR A 58 -13.77 4.61 -5.52
C TYR A 58 -15.05 4.22 -4.77
N ILE A 59 -15.62 5.16 -4.02
CA ILE A 59 -16.83 4.97 -3.23
C ILE A 59 -17.85 6.05 -3.55
N ASP A 60 -19.12 5.73 -3.37
CA ASP A 60 -20.22 6.68 -3.58
C ASP A 60 -20.78 7.24 -2.26
N SER A 61 -20.51 6.57 -1.13
CA SER A 61 -21.16 6.87 0.15
C SER A 61 -20.32 6.47 1.37
N GLY A 62 -20.92 6.46 2.55
CA GLY A 62 -20.31 6.05 3.80
C GLY A 62 -19.86 7.21 4.69
N LEU A 63 -19.62 6.89 5.95
CA LEU A 63 -19.22 7.82 7.00
C LEU A 63 -17.76 7.60 7.36
N VAL A 64 -17.02 8.71 7.45
CA VAL A 64 -15.62 8.72 7.89
C VAL A 64 -15.57 8.64 9.41
N GLY A 65 -14.79 7.70 9.91
CA GLY A 65 -14.41 7.57 11.30
C GLY A 65 -12.91 7.78 11.47
N LYS A 66 -12.53 8.25 12.66
CA LYS A 66 -11.13 8.40 13.05
C LYS A 66 -10.87 7.60 14.31
N VAL A 67 -9.81 6.82 14.32
CA VAL A 67 -9.34 6.11 15.51
C VAL A 67 -8.95 7.12 16.58
N ASN A 68 -9.20 6.76 17.85
CA ASN A 68 -8.84 7.61 18.97
C ASN A 68 -7.33 7.95 18.95
N ASP A 69 -7.01 9.21 19.19
CA ASP A 69 -5.66 9.75 19.12
C ASP A 69 -4.66 9.02 20.05
N ALA A 70 -5.15 8.39 21.13
CA ALA A 70 -4.34 7.56 22.02
C ALA A 70 -3.67 6.35 21.32
N TYR A 71 -4.20 5.91 20.17
CA TYR A 71 -3.68 4.76 19.43
C TYR A 71 -2.86 5.15 18.20
N LYS A 72 -2.72 6.45 17.89
CA LYS A 72 -2.04 6.92 16.67
C LYS A 72 -0.61 6.42 16.50
N THR A 73 0.11 6.25 17.60
CA THR A 73 1.51 5.82 17.58
C THR A 73 1.67 4.30 17.53
N LEU A 74 0.58 3.55 17.70
CA LEU A 74 0.61 2.08 17.74
C LEU A 74 0.34 1.47 16.37
N PHE A 75 -0.24 2.23 15.44
CA PHE A 75 -0.68 1.71 14.16
C PHE A 75 -0.16 2.55 12.99
N GLN A 76 -0.11 1.92 11.82
CA GLN A 76 0.29 2.54 10.55
C GLN A 76 -0.74 3.58 10.13
N LYS A 77 -0.31 4.59 9.37
CA LYS A 77 -1.15 5.76 9.07
C LYS A 77 -2.47 5.39 8.39
N HIS A 78 -2.44 4.41 7.47
CA HIS A 78 -3.60 3.97 6.69
C HIS A 78 -4.70 3.27 7.53
N THR A 79 -4.46 3.05 8.83
CA THR A 79 -5.43 2.42 9.75
C THR A 79 -6.04 3.42 10.73
N LEU A 80 -5.60 4.68 10.69
CA LEU A 80 -6.04 5.73 11.61
C LEU A 80 -7.37 6.36 11.21
N THR A 81 -7.73 6.24 9.94
CA THR A 81 -9.02 6.59 9.36
C THR A 81 -9.71 5.35 8.83
N LEU A 82 -11.04 5.35 8.92
CA LEU A 82 -11.89 4.24 8.50
C LEU A 82 -13.13 4.78 7.80
N ARG A 83 -13.65 4.02 6.84
CA ARG A 83 -14.97 4.25 6.26
C ARG A 83 -15.94 3.18 6.72
N SER A 84 -17.09 3.61 7.20
CA SER A 84 -18.21 2.73 7.56
C SER A 84 -19.38 2.98 6.63
N PHE A 85 -20.16 1.93 6.37
CA PHE A 85 -21.35 2.01 5.52
C PHE A 85 -22.56 1.49 6.31
N PRO A 86 -23.11 2.31 7.23
CA PRO A 86 -24.24 1.90 8.05
C PRO A 86 -25.56 1.87 7.29
N GLU A 87 -25.60 2.52 6.12
CA GLU A 87 -26.76 2.60 5.26
C GLU A 87 -26.54 1.75 4.01
N GLY A 88 -27.62 1.19 3.46
CA GLY A 88 -27.60 0.37 2.24
C GLY A 88 -27.54 -1.14 2.50
N GLN A 89 -27.92 -1.92 1.47
CA GLN A 89 -27.86 -3.39 1.50
C GLN A 89 -26.52 -3.94 1.00
N ARG A 90 -25.85 -3.19 0.12
CA ARG A 90 -24.55 -3.51 -0.47
C ARG A 90 -23.79 -2.22 -0.65
N ASN A 91 -22.53 -2.23 -0.24
CA ASN A 91 -21.62 -1.11 -0.31
C ASN A 91 -20.37 -1.56 -1.07
N CYS A 92 -19.85 -0.67 -1.92
CA CYS A 92 -18.67 -0.89 -2.75
C CYS A 92 -17.38 -0.79 -1.93
#